data_AF-A0A5C7XHQ3-F1
#
_entry.id   AF-A0A5C7XHQ3-F1
#
_cell.length_a   1.000
_cell.length_b   1.000
_cell.length_c   1.000
_cell.angle_alpha   90.00
_cell.angle_beta   90.00
_cell.angle_gamma   90.00
#
_symmetry.space_group_name_H-M   'P 1'
#
loop_
_entity.id
_entity.type
_entity.pdbx_description
1 polymer ?
#
loop_
_entity_poly.entity_id
_entity_poly.type
_entity_poly.pdbx_seq_one_letter_code
_entity_poly.pdbx_strand_id
1 'polypeptide(L)'
;MPAIPTASDRSFSCTVRVNGSVDASMLQCIQSVTVEEDLDVGSSCAIELQACRNDDGSWPYLEDENLQVWNRVTVYAAFPKQTEVVFDGYISHVDCQTNESQSNMTVSIRGVDASYHMNQEDKARIWRGKTYEDIAKEIIADYEFKPIVAEPPGTGEPPLQIAQRGSDHRFLRELARRRGYEFYVLGGNAYFRPPQLAETPQKLIAVNFGDETNCRNLRFQTDGTAPTVAQVTYFDAMEGTAVTDTAESSGLDDLGTQPLSSLRGAVAMPQSRRIARGHGFHSGAQASEYAAGMLRRNGWWVTGAGTLDGLLYGAVLRSRKTVTVKGAGRNYNGVYYVRKVQHRLTMRTYDMQFELVRNALGQLGSENFEGESSSATSSPAMGGGIDTDPIEVAADGPRVLPA
;
A
#
# COMPACT_ATOMS: atom_id res chain seq x y z
N MET A 1 43.48 11.55 -1.11
CA MET A 1 42.30 12.07 -0.40
C MET A 1 41.08 11.65 -1.21
N PRO A 2 40.19 10.79 -0.70
CA PRO A 2 38.93 10.56 -1.38
C PRO A 2 38.11 11.85 -1.31
N ALA A 3 37.56 12.27 -2.45
CA ALA A 3 36.79 13.49 -2.58
C ALA A 3 35.60 13.46 -1.60
N ILE A 4 35.44 14.53 -0.83
CA ILE A 4 34.23 14.78 -0.05
C ILE A 4 33.10 14.91 -1.08
N PRO A 5 32.08 14.03 -1.09
CA PRO A 5 30.98 14.15 -2.02
C PRO A 5 30.29 15.50 -1.78
N THR A 6 30.29 16.37 -2.77
CA THR A 6 29.59 17.65 -2.75
C THR A 6 28.09 17.43 -2.92
N ALA A 7 27.28 18.34 -2.37
CA ALA A 7 25.82 18.25 -2.35
C ALA A 7 25.15 18.16 -3.75
N SER A 8 25.90 18.30 -4.85
CA SER A 8 25.37 18.17 -6.22
C SER A 8 25.24 16.73 -6.73
N ASP A 9 25.82 15.74 -6.05
CA ASP A 9 25.72 14.31 -6.45
C ASP A 9 24.46 13.60 -5.92
N ARG A 10 23.56 14.35 -5.24
CA ARG A 10 22.26 13.89 -4.76
C ARG A 10 21.14 14.71 -5.38
N SER A 11 21.06 14.73 -6.71
CA SER A 11 19.95 15.36 -7.42
C SER A 11 18.65 14.57 -7.14
N PHE A 12 17.80 15.14 -6.30
CA PHE A 12 16.42 14.73 -6.12
C PHE A 12 15.54 15.82 -6.70
N SER A 13 14.56 15.44 -7.53
CA SER A 13 13.50 16.37 -7.94
C SER A 13 12.13 15.71 -7.85
N CYS A 14 11.16 16.52 -7.42
CA CYS A 14 9.75 16.18 -7.45
C CYS A 14 9.14 16.82 -8.70
N THR A 15 8.45 16.04 -9.51
CA THR A 15 7.71 16.56 -10.67
C THR A 15 6.24 16.20 -10.54
N VAL A 16 5.38 17.20 -10.53
CA VAL A 16 3.93 17.02 -10.62
C VAL A 16 3.50 17.26 -12.06
N ARG A 17 2.73 16.32 -12.61
CA ARG A 17 2.09 16.45 -13.91
C ARG A 17 0.59 16.57 -13.74
N VAL A 18 -0.01 17.46 -14.50
CA VAL A 18 -1.45 17.62 -14.54
C VAL A 18 -1.91 17.44 -15.99
N ASN A 19 -2.82 16.49 -16.21
CA ASN A 19 -3.25 16.03 -17.53
C ASN A 19 -2.07 15.65 -18.46
N GLY A 20 -0.99 15.12 -17.90
CA GLY A 20 0.24 14.75 -18.63
C GLY A 20 1.20 15.91 -18.89
N SER A 21 0.75 17.16 -18.72
CA SER A 21 1.59 18.35 -18.87
C SER A 21 2.34 18.71 -17.59
N VAL A 22 3.55 19.26 -17.74
CA VAL A 22 4.33 19.83 -16.63
C VAL A 22 4.27 21.35 -16.78
N ASP A 23 3.75 22.03 -15.76
CA ASP A 23 3.93 23.48 -15.67
C ASP A 23 5.16 23.81 -14.80
N ALA A 24 6.18 24.40 -15.43
CA ALA A 24 7.42 24.77 -14.77
C ALA A 24 7.24 25.90 -13.74
N SER A 25 6.26 26.80 -13.93
CA SER A 25 5.94 27.82 -12.93
C SER A 25 5.34 27.18 -11.68
N MET A 26 4.35 26.31 -11.85
CA MET A 26 3.73 25.57 -10.74
C MET A 26 4.76 24.82 -9.91
N LEU A 27 5.72 24.14 -10.54
CA LEU A 27 6.76 23.40 -9.82
C LEU A 27 7.51 24.29 -8.82
N GLN A 28 7.88 25.51 -9.21
CA GLN A 28 8.63 26.43 -8.32
C GLN A 28 7.80 26.90 -7.11
N CYS A 29 6.48 26.87 -7.21
CA CYS A 29 5.56 27.28 -6.15
C CYS A 29 5.15 26.14 -5.20
N ILE A 30 5.55 24.89 -5.48
CA ILE A 30 5.30 23.74 -4.61
C ILE A 30 6.12 23.88 -3.32
N GLN A 31 5.42 23.99 -2.20
CA GLN A 31 6.02 23.95 -0.87
C GLN A 31 6.22 22.50 -0.40
N SER A 32 5.17 21.69 -0.55
CA SER A 32 5.19 20.29 -0.12
C SER A 32 4.23 19.44 -0.95
N VAL A 33 4.59 18.17 -1.13
CA VAL A 33 3.71 17.12 -1.67
C VAL A 33 3.68 15.99 -0.68
N THR A 34 2.50 15.67 -0.17
CA THR A 34 2.27 14.53 0.70
C THR A 34 1.48 13.47 -0.06
N VAL A 35 1.98 12.24 -0.10
CA VAL A 35 1.25 11.09 -0.67
C VAL A 35 1.10 10.04 0.41
N GLU A 36 -0.11 9.53 0.58
CA GLU A 36 -0.40 8.43 1.51
C GLU A 36 -0.76 7.18 0.73
N GLU A 37 0.03 6.13 0.94
CA GLU A 37 -0.28 4.77 0.54
C GLU A 37 -0.59 3.93 1.80
N ASP A 38 -1.74 3.29 1.85
CA ASP A 38 -2.17 2.46 2.98
C ASP A 38 -2.83 1.19 2.47
N LEU A 39 -2.61 0.04 3.11
CA LEU A 39 -3.26 -1.23 2.79
C LEU A 39 -4.79 -1.17 2.92
N ASP A 40 -5.28 -0.42 3.90
CA ASP A 40 -6.69 -0.36 4.29
C ASP A 40 -7.45 0.81 3.62
N VAL A 41 -6.80 1.72 2.90
CA VAL A 41 -7.44 2.90 2.29
C VAL A 41 -6.92 3.09 0.88
N GLY A 42 -7.72 3.71 0.00
CA GLY A 42 -7.23 4.16 -1.31
C GLY A 42 -6.09 5.17 -1.15
N SER A 43 -5.18 5.21 -2.11
CA SER A 43 -4.08 6.16 -2.10
C SER A 43 -4.61 7.58 -2.25
N SER A 44 -3.97 8.53 -1.57
CA SER A 44 -4.34 9.95 -1.68
C SER A 44 -3.12 10.84 -1.75
N CYS A 45 -3.28 12.02 -2.34
CA CYS A 45 -2.23 13.03 -2.38
C CYS A 45 -2.74 14.39 -1.88
N ALA A 46 -1.84 15.18 -1.33
CA ALA A 46 -2.04 16.58 -1.00
C ALA A 46 -0.83 17.38 -1.49
N ILE A 47 -1.08 18.39 -2.32
CA ILE A 47 -0.06 19.28 -2.88
C ILE A 47 -0.32 20.67 -2.34
N GLU A 48 0.68 21.25 -1.68
CA GLU A 48 0.61 22.60 -1.13
C GLU A 48 1.42 23.55 -2.01
N LEU A 49 0.72 24.55 -2.55
CA LEU A 49 1.27 25.62 -3.37
C LEU A 49 1.20 26.94 -2.63
N GLN A 50 2.20 27.79 -2.87
CA GLN A 50 2.16 29.19 -2.48
C GLN A 50 1.95 30.05 -3.72
N ALA A 51 0.81 30.73 -3.77
CA ALA A 51 0.49 31.68 -4.82
C ALA A 51 0.75 33.12 -4.32
N CYS A 52 1.55 33.87 -5.08
CA CYS A 52 1.70 35.31 -4.92
C CYS A 52 0.79 36.01 -5.93
N ARG A 53 0.21 37.13 -5.54
CA ARG A 53 -0.60 37.94 -6.46
C ARG A 53 0.31 38.57 -7.51
N ASN A 54 -0.08 38.45 -8.78
CA ASN A 54 0.61 39.11 -9.88
C ASN A 54 0.38 40.63 -9.85
N ASP A 55 1.24 41.39 -10.54
CA ASP A 55 1.16 42.85 -10.61
C ASP A 55 -0.16 43.35 -11.26
N ASP A 56 -0.77 42.54 -12.12
CA ASP A 56 -2.07 42.79 -12.74
C ASP A 56 -3.26 42.50 -11.81
N GLY A 57 -2.98 42.01 -10.60
CA GLY A 57 -3.97 41.67 -9.58
C GLY A 57 -4.57 40.27 -9.73
N SER A 58 -4.18 39.48 -10.73
CA SER A 58 -4.57 38.08 -10.90
C SER A 58 -3.87 37.18 -9.88
N TRP A 59 -4.47 36.02 -9.63
CA TRP A 59 -3.85 34.97 -8.83
C TRP A 59 -3.43 33.83 -9.75
N PRO A 60 -2.12 33.53 -9.87
CA PRO A 60 -1.67 32.39 -10.66
C PRO A 60 -2.28 31.09 -10.10
N TYR A 61 -2.49 30.11 -10.97
CA TYR A 61 -3.02 28.77 -10.66
C TYR A 61 -4.52 28.68 -10.33
N LEU A 62 -5.12 29.74 -9.77
CA LEU A 62 -6.57 29.77 -9.49
C LEU A 62 -7.43 29.82 -10.75
N GLU A 63 -6.91 30.47 -11.79
CA GLU A 63 -7.57 30.62 -13.09
C GLU A 63 -7.08 29.56 -14.10
N ASP A 64 -6.19 28.65 -13.68
CA ASP A 64 -5.63 27.62 -14.56
C ASP A 64 -6.65 26.49 -14.78
N GLU A 65 -7.09 26.30 -16.02
CA GLU A 65 -7.98 25.21 -16.42
C GLU A 65 -7.37 23.83 -16.12
N ASN A 66 -6.04 23.72 -16.05
CA ASN A 66 -5.36 22.48 -15.68
C ASN A 66 -5.53 22.13 -14.20
N LEU A 67 -5.79 23.09 -13.32
CA LEU A 67 -5.91 22.84 -11.88
C LEU A 67 -7.35 22.70 -11.40
N GLN A 68 -8.25 22.36 -12.32
CA GLN A 68 -9.65 22.08 -12.00
C GLN A 68 -9.84 20.70 -11.36
N VAL A 69 -10.90 20.59 -10.56
CA VAL A 69 -11.34 19.33 -9.96
C VAL A 69 -11.64 18.32 -11.08
N TRP A 70 -11.28 17.06 -10.84
CA TRP A 70 -11.34 15.92 -11.76
C TRP A 70 -10.29 15.88 -12.86
N ASN A 71 -9.36 16.84 -12.92
CA ASN A 71 -8.18 16.68 -13.75
C ASN A 71 -7.24 15.62 -13.15
N ARG A 72 -6.54 14.90 -14.04
CA ARG A 72 -5.62 13.84 -13.64
C ARG A 72 -4.34 14.46 -13.11
N VAL A 73 -3.88 13.99 -11.96
CA VAL A 73 -2.63 14.40 -11.33
C VAL A 73 -1.73 13.20 -11.11
N THR A 74 -0.48 13.33 -11.55
CA THR A 74 0.54 12.29 -11.38
C THR A 74 1.78 12.91 -10.74
N VAL A 75 2.26 12.31 -9.66
CA VAL A 75 3.43 12.76 -8.91
C VAL A 75 4.59 11.81 -9.19
N TYR A 76 5.75 12.37 -9.57
CA TYR A 76 6.98 11.63 -9.83
C TYR A 76 8.07 12.03 -8.85
N ALA A 77 8.83 11.03 -8.38
CA ALA A 77 10.09 11.21 -7.68
C ALA A 77 11.23 10.82 -8.63
N ALA A 78 12.10 11.78 -8.94
CA ALA A 78 13.28 11.53 -9.75
C ALA A 78 14.53 11.44 -8.85
N PHE A 79 15.23 10.32 -9.00
CA PHE A 79 16.54 10.04 -8.43
C PHE A 79 17.59 10.05 -9.56
N PRO A 80 18.90 10.13 -9.25
CA PRO A 80 19.95 10.21 -10.27
C PRO A 80 19.94 9.08 -11.32
N LYS A 81 19.40 7.90 -10.97
CA LYS A 81 19.38 6.71 -11.83
C LYS A 81 18.00 6.31 -12.35
N GLN A 82 16.92 6.77 -11.70
CA GLN A 82 15.57 6.31 -12.01
C GLN A 82 14.52 7.36 -11.64
N THR A 83 13.41 7.38 -12.37
CA THR A 83 12.23 8.18 -12.05
C THR A 83 11.08 7.22 -11.77
N GLU A 84 10.40 7.43 -10.64
CA GLU A 84 9.31 6.56 -10.19
C GLU A 84 8.02 7.36 -9.96
N VAL A 85 6.88 6.76 -10.29
CA VAL A 85 5.55 7.36 -10.11
C VAL A 85 5.12 7.19 -8.65
N VAL A 86 5.17 8.24 -7.83
CA VAL A 86 4.73 8.17 -6.43
C VAL A 86 3.22 8.05 -6.32
N PHE A 87 2.49 8.81 -7.13
CA PHE A 87 1.02 8.85 -7.11
C PHE A 87 0.45 9.04 -8.52
N ASP A 88 -0.68 8.40 -8.79
CA ASP A 88 -1.49 8.63 -9.99
C ASP A 88 -2.97 8.61 -9.61
N GLY A 89 -3.69 9.68 -9.94
CA GLY A 89 -5.08 9.84 -9.54
C GLY A 89 -5.70 11.14 -10.05
N TYR A 90 -6.73 11.61 -9.37
CA TYR A 90 -7.54 12.76 -9.78
C TYR A 90 -7.63 13.81 -8.69
N ILE A 91 -7.65 15.08 -9.07
CA ILE A 91 -7.91 16.19 -8.16
C ILE A 91 -9.35 16.10 -7.64
N SER A 92 -9.53 15.96 -6.33
CA SER A 92 -10.84 15.90 -5.67
C SER A 92 -11.24 17.22 -5.03
N HIS A 93 -10.27 17.97 -4.51
CA HIS A 93 -10.50 19.25 -3.86
C HIS A 93 -9.39 20.24 -4.18
N VAL A 94 -9.77 21.51 -4.33
CA VAL A 94 -8.85 22.65 -4.41
C VAL A 94 -9.31 23.65 -3.36
N ASP A 95 -8.58 23.69 -2.25
CA ASP A 95 -8.88 24.57 -1.11
C ASP A 95 -7.92 25.77 -1.13
N CYS A 96 -8.45 26.97 -0.94
CA CYS A 96 -7.67 28.20 -1.03
C CYS A 96 -7.81 29.00 0.27
N GLN A 97 -6.68 29.37 0.86
CA GLN A 97 -6.63 30.15 2.09
C GLN A 97 -5.78 31.40 1.89
N THR A 98 -6.40 32.56 2.03
CA THR A 98 -5.70 33.85 2.01
C THR A 98 -4.94 34.07 3.30
N ASN A 99 -3.72 34.56 3.21
CA ASN A 99 -2.91 34.96 4.36
C ASN A 99 -2.63 36.45 4.29
N GLU A 100 -3.37 37.21 5.09
CA GLU A 100 -3.29 38.67 5.16
C GLU A 100 -1.89 39.16 5.58
N SER A 101 -1.24 38.45 6.52
CA SER A 101 0.06 38.86 7.07
C SER A 101 1.21 38.83 6.06
N GLN A 102 1.12 37.96 5.05
CA GLN A 102 2.15 37.78 4.03
C GLN A 102 1.69 38.22 2.63
N SER A 103 0.46 38.74 2.52
CA SER A 103 -0.18 39.10 1.24
C SER A 103 -0.09 38.00 0.17
N ASN A 104 -0.13 36.74 0.61
CA ASN A 104 -0.06 35.57 -0.25
C ASN A 104 -1.26 34.64 0.00
N MET A 105 -1.38 33.61 -0.83
CA MET A 105 -2.43 32.61 -0.72
C MET A 105 -1.80 31.21 -0.69
N THR A 106 -2.25 30.38 0.24
CA THR A 106 -1.94 28.95 0.25
C THR A 106 -3.04 28.22 -0.51
N VAL A 107 -2.65 27.46 -1.53
CA VAL A 107 -3.55 26.61 -2.31
C VAL A 107 -3.23 25.16 -2.00
N SER A 108 -4.21 24.41 -1.51
CA SER A 108 -4.10 22.98 -1.19
C SER A 108 -4.90 22.17 -2.20
N ILE A 109 -4.21 21.37 -2.99
CA ILE A 109 -4.82 20.47 -3.97
C ILE A 109 -4.81 19.06 -3.38
N ARG A 110 -5.98 18.46 -3.18
CA ARG A 110 -6.09 17.07 -2.76
C ARG A 110 -6.48 16.20 -3.94
N GLY A 111 -5.91 15.00 -3.99
CA GLY A 111 -6.20 14.00 -5.00
C GLY A 111 -6.49 12.62 -4.41
N VAL A 112 -7.27 11.85 -5.15
CA VAL A 112 -7.69 10.48 -4.81
C VAL A 112 -7.35 9.55 -5.96
N ASP A 113 -7.04 8.29 -5.66
CA ASP A 113 -6.76 7.29 -6.67
C ASP A 113 -7.98 6.95 -7.54
N ALA A 114 -7.75 6.18 -8.61
CA ALA A 114 -8.79 5.77 -9.54
C ALA A 114 -9.85 4.85 -8.90
N SER A 115 -9.59 4.26 -7.73
CA SER A 115 -10.57 3.43 -7.01
C SER A 115 -11.79 4.24 -6.55
N TYR A 116 -11.66 5.57 -6.48
CA TYR A 116 -12.75 6.49 -6.17
C TYR A 116 -13.92 6.41 -7.17
N HIS A 117 -13.68 6.08 -8.45
CA HIS A 117 -14.74 5.87 -9.44
C HIS A 117 -15.70 4.74 -9.03
N MET A 118 -15.17 3.72 -8.35
CA MET A 118 -15.94 2.57 -7.87
C MET A 118 -16.77 2.90 -6.62
N ASN A 119 -16.64 4.11 -6.07
CA ASN A 119 -17.28 4.53 -4.82
C ASN A 119 -18.39 5.59 -5.02
N GLN A 120 -18.79 5.88 -6.26
CA GLN A 120 -19.75 6.93 -6.59
C GLN A 120 -21.21 6.57 -6.35
N GLU A 121 -21.58 5.33 -6.66
CA GLU A 121 -22.97 4.89 -6.67
C GLU A 121 -23.14 3.70 -5.73
N ASP A 122 -24.18 3.73 -4.90
CA ASP A 122 -24.58 2.58 -4.11
C ASP A 122 -25.41 1.61 -4.96
N LYS A 123 -24.95 0.36 -5.07
CA LYS A 123 -25.61 -0.68 -5.86
C LYS A 123 -26.26 -1.72 -4.96
N ALA A 124 -27.37 -2.28 -5.42
CA ALA A 124 -28.03 -3.43 -4.80
C ALA A 124 -28.11 -4.57 -5.82
N ARG A 125 -27.20 -5.55 -5.69
CA ARG A 125 -27.07 -6.67 -6.63
C ARG A 125 -26.98 -7.98 -5.88
N ILE A 126 -27.54 -9.05 -6.44
CA ILE A 126 -27.42 -10.41 -5.91
C ILE A 126 -26.57 -11.22 -6.86
N TRP A 127 -25.46 -11.74 -6.35
CA TRP A 127 -24.51 -12.57 -7.06
C TRP A 127 -24.77 -14.03 -6.68
N ARG A 128 -25.16 -14.87 -7.65
CA ARG A 128 -25.51 -16.29 -7.40
C ARG A 128 -24.49 -17.22 -8.00
N GLY A 129 -24.05 -18.21 -7.23
CA GLY A 129 -23.13 -19.26 -7.71
C GLY A 129 -21.79 -18.74 -8.23
N LYS A 130 -21.31 -17.61 -7.69
CA LYS A 130 -20.01 -17.01 -8.06
C LYS A 130 -19.10 -16.99 -6.85
N THR A 131 -17.80 -17.24 -7.09
CA THR A 131 -16.77 -17.05 -6.07
C THR A 131 -16.56 -15.56 -5.80
N TYR A 132 -15.87 -15.22 -4.72
CA TYR A 132 -15.51 -13.83 -4.45
C TYR A 132 -14.59 -13.27 -5.54
N GLU A 133 -13.73 -14.12 -6.07
CA GLU A 133 -12.77 -13.84 -7.12
C GLU A 133 -13.48 -13.57 -8.47
N ASP A 134 -14.49 -14.37 -8.83
CA ASP A 134 -15.29 -14.13 -10.05
C ASP A 134 -16.06 -12.82 -9.99
N ILE A 135 -16.64 -12.51 -8.82
CA ILE A 135 -17.34 -11.24 -8.59
C ILE A 135 -16.36 -10.08 -8.70
N ALA A 136 -15.16 -10.21 -8.12
CA ALA A 136 -14.13 -9.19 -8.23
C ALA A 136 -13.71 -8.97 -9.68
N LYS A 137 -13.46 -10.03 -10.45
CA LYS A 137 -13.12 -9.95 -11.88
C LYS A 137 -14.19 -9.20 -12.68
N GLU A 138 -15.47 -9.49 -12.47
CA GLU A 138 -16.57 -8.82 -13.18
C GLU A 138 -16.72 -7.35 -12.80
N ILE A 139 -16.73 -7.04 -11.50
CA ILE A 139 -16.86 -5.66 -11.05
C ILE A 139 -15.68 -4.82 -11.54
N ILE A 140 -14.45 -5.35 -11.48
CA ILE A 140 -13.26 -4.63 -11.95
C ILE A 140 -13.34 -4.34 -13.45
N ALA A 141 -13.79 -5.31 -14.24
CA ALA A 141 -13.93 -5.16 -15.69
C ALA A 141 -14.99 -4.12 -16.08
N ASP A 142 -16.04 -3.92 -15.28
CA ASP A 142 -17.07 -2.88 -15.51
C ASP A 142 -16.48 -1.46 -15.47
N TYR A 143 -15.29 -1.27 -14.88
CA TYR A 143 -14.57 0.01 -14.81
C TYR A 143 -13.36 0.08 -15.78
N GLU A 144 -13.23 -0.89 -16.69
CA GLU A 144 -12.12 -1.04 -17.65
C GLU A 144 -10.72 -1.13 -17.03
N PHE A 145 -10.63 -1.43 -15.74
CA PHE A 145 -9.35 -1.80 -15.12
C PHE A 145 -8.97 -3.23 -15.51
N LYS A 146 -7.68 -3.49 -15.65
CA LYS A 146 -7.17 -4.85 -15.83
C LYS A 146 -7.25 -5.61 -14.50
N PRO A 147 -8.02 -6.72 -14.42
CA PRO A 147 -8.16 -7.47 -13.18
C PRO A 147 -6.96 -8.37 -12.93
N ILE A 148 -6.27 -8.14 -11.81
CA ILE A 148 -5.21 -9.01 -11.28
C ILE A 148 -5.77 -9.69 -10.03
N VAL A 149 -6.47 -10.79 -10.26
CA VAL A 149 -7.22 -11.51 -9.23
C VAL A 149 -6.60 -12.89 -9.00
N ALA A 150 -6.36 -13.23 -7.74
CA ALA A 150 -5.85 -14.56 -7.39
C ALA A 150 -6.88 -15.65 -7.68
N GLU A 151 -6.40 -16.89 -7.84
CA GLU A 151 -7.27 -18.05 -7.92
C GLU A 151 -7.89 -18.36 -6.54
N PRO A 152 -9.14 -18.83 -6.50
CA PRO A 152 -9.82 -19.12 -5.24
C PRO A 152 -9.10 -20.26 -4.49
N PRO A 153 -8.81 -20.12 -3.19
CA PRO A 153 -8.18 -21.18 -2.39
C PRO A 153 -9.08 -22.41 -2.24
N GLY A 154 -8.42 -23.54 -1.98
CA GLY A 154 -9.07 -24.81 -1.69
C GLY A 154 -9.84 -25.37 -2.89
N THR A 155 -11.09 -25.79 -2.66
CA THR A 155 -11.95 -26.39 -3.68
C THR A 155 -12.61 -25.37 -4.61
N GLY A 156 -12.48 -24.07 -4.33
CA GLY A 156 -13.12 -23.01 -5.11
C GLY A 156 -14.65 -23.01 -5.05
N GLU A 157 -15.25 -23.62 -4.01
CA GLU A 157 -16.70 -23.74 -3.91
C GLU A 157 -17.36 -22.36 -3.71
N PRO A 158 -18.23 -21.90 -4.65
CA PRO A 158 -18.87 -20.61 -4.54
C PRO A 158 -19.97 -20.62 -3.48
N PRO A 159 -20.15 -19.52 -2.72
CA PRO A 159 -21.34 -19.36 -1.90
C PRO A 159 -22.60 -19.33 -2.77
N LEU A 160 -23.72 -19.83 -2.21
CA LEU A 160 -25.00 -19.91 -2.92
C LEU A 160 -25.43 -18.53 -3.46
N GLN A 161 -25.35 -17.51 -2.61
CA GLN A 161 -25.64 -16.14 -2.98
C GLN A 161 -24.86 -15.16 -2.11
N ILE A 162 -24.46 -14.05 -2.72
CA ILE A 162 -23.87 -12.90 -2.04
C ILE A 162 -24.68 -11.67 -2.42
N ALA A 163 -25.20 -10.96 -1.42
CA ALA A 163 -25.88 -9.70 -1.63
C ALA A 163 -24.88 -8.55 -1.49
N GLN A 164 -24.78 -7.75 -2.54
CA GLN A 164 -24.12 -6.45 -2.51
C GLN A 164 -25.12 -5.38 -2.07
N ARG A 165 -24.70 -4.56 -1.11
CA ARG A 165 -25.41 -3.36 -0.66
C ARG A 165 -24.41 -2.25 -0.43
N GLY A 166 -24.36 -1.30 -1.34
CA GLY A 166 -23.44 -0.17 -1.31
C GLY A 166 -22.54 -0.16 -2.56
N SER A 167 -21.60 0.77 -2.57
CA SER A 167 -20.68 0.94 -3.69
C SER A 167 -19.80 -0.28 -3.98
N ASP A 168 -19.39 -0.41 -5.23
CA ASP A 168 -18.51 -1.49 -5.70
C ASP A 168 -17.18 -1.50 -4.94
N HIS A 169 -16.59 -0.33 -4.68
CA HIS A 169 -15.36 -0.20 -3.89
C HIS A 169 -15.53 -0.81 -2.48
N ARG A 170 -16.59 -0.40 -1.76
CA ARG A 170 -16.84 -0.88 -0.39
C ARG A 170 -17.13 -2.38 -0.38
N PHE A 171 -17.88 -2.85 -1.36
CA PHE A 171 -18.22 -4.26 -1.49
C PHE A 171 -17.00 -5.13 -1.79
N LEU A 172 -16.15 -4.76 -2.75
CA LEU A 172 -14.90 -5.49 -3.03
C LEU A 172 -13.98 -5.52 -1.82
N ARG A 173 -13.86 -4.41 -1.10
CA ARG A 173 -13.10 -4.39 0.17
C ARG A 173 -13.71 -5.31 1.23
N GLU A 174 -15.02 -5.41 1.30
CA GLU A 174 -15.68 -6.36 2.21
C GLU A 174 -15.35 -7.80 1.83
N LEU A 175 -15.43 -8.15 0.54
CA LEU A 175 -15.08 -9.50 0.05
C LEU A 175 -13.61 -9.82 0.30
N ALA A 176 -12.72 -8.89 -0.02
CA ALA A 176 -11.29 -9.00 0.25
C ALA A 176 -11.05 -9.21 1.74
N ARG A 177 -11.73 -8.42 2.60
CA ARG A 177 -11.67 -8.58 4.04
C ARG A 177 -12.15 -9.96 4.46
N ARG A 178 -13.28 -10.48 3.99
CA ARG A 178 -13.77 -11.83 4.35
C ARG A 178 -12.73 -12.89 4.01
N ARG A 179 -12.15 -12.81 2.82
CA ARG A 179 -11.13 -13.74 2.36
C ARG A 179 -9.83 -13.55 3.11
N GLY A 180 -9.47 -12.37 3.58
CA GLY A 180 -8.11 -12.02 4.04
C GLY A 180 -7.17 -11.66 2.89
N TYR A 181 -7.74 -11.06 1.84
CA TYR A 181 -7.08 -10.50 0.67
C TYR A 181 -6.99 -8.98 0.80
N GLU A 182 -6.25 -8.40 -0.12
CA GLU A 182 -6.14 -6.96 -0.33
C GLU A 182 -6.85 -6.57 -1.61
N PHE A 183 -7.49 -5.40 -1.59
CA PHE A 183 -8.09 -4.79 -2.77
C PHE A 183 -7.55 -3.37 -2.93
N TYR A 184 -6.96 -3.08 -4.09
CA TYR A 184 -6.40 -1.76 -4.41
C TYR A 184 -6.31 -1.57 -5.92
N VAL A 185 -6.23 -0.30 -6.35
CA VAL A 185 -6.05 0.09 -7.75
C VAL A 185 -4.71 0.81 -7.86
N LEU A 186 -3.92 0.44 -8.86
CA LEU A 186 -2.62 1.05 -9.13
C LEU A 186 -2.46 1.22 -10.64
N GLY A 187 -2.46 2.48 -11.10
CA GLY A 187 -2.51 2.80 -12.53
C GLY A 187 -3.76 2.20 -13.18
N GLY A 188 -3.58 1.51 -14.31
CA GLY A 188 -4.66 0.80 -15.01
C GLY A 188 -5.03 -0.58 -14.44
N ASN A 189 -4.38 -1.04 -13.37
CA ASN A 189 -4.58 -2.38 -12.81
C ASN A 189 -5.36 -2.32 -11.50
N ALA A 190 -6.25 -3.28 -11.29
CA ALA A 190 -6.92 -3.49 -10.00
C ALA A 190 -6.63 -4.88 -9.46
N TYR A 191 -6.22 -4.94 -8.20
CA TYR A 191 -5.71 -6.13 -7.56
C TYR A 191 -6.72 -6.68 -6.56
N PHE A 192 -6.97 -7.99 -6.59
CA PHE A 192 -7.76 -8.70 -5.59
C PHE A 192 -7.08 -10.03 -5.27
N ARG A 193 -6.16 -10.03 -4.30
CA ARG A 193 -5.25 -11.17 -4.05
C ARG A 193 -4.77 -11.20 -2.59
N PRO A 194 -4.24 -12.33 -2.09
CA PRO A 194 -3.61 -12.34 -0.77
C PRO A 194 -2.34 -11.47 -0.75
N PRO A 195 -1.89 -11.03 0.44
CA PRO A 195 -0.60 -10.36 0.59
C PRO A 195 0.54 -11.19 -0.04
N GLN A 196 1.37 -10.56 -0.86
CA GLN A 196 2.47 -11.25 -1.56
C GLN A 196 3.74 -11.21 -0.72
N LEU A 197 4.02 -12.30 -0.01
CA LEU A 197 5.17 -12.39 0.91
C LEU A 197 6.42 -13.02 0.31
N ALA A 198 6.25 -13.77 -0.78
CA ALA A 198 7.33 -14.48 -1.48
C ALA A 198 7.99 -13.65 -2.60
N GLU A 199 7.51 -12.44 -2.85
CA GLU A 199 8.11 -11.53 -3.84
C GLU A 199 9.49 -11.05 -3.39
N THR A 200 10.34 -10.70 -4.38
CA THR A 200 11.64 -10.11 -4.11
C THR A 200 11.47 -8.83 -3.29
N PRO A 201 12.09 -8.74 -2.09
CA PRO A 201 11.96 -7.56 -1.27
C PRO A 201 12.48 -6.30 -1.97
N GLN A 202 11.83 -5.18 -1.66
CA GLN A 202 12.31 -3.86 -2.02
C GLN A 202 13.69 -3.57 -1.42
N LYS A 203 14.29 -2.45 -1.85
CA LYS A 203 15.59 -2.02 -1.36
C LYS A 203 15.63 -2.00 0.18
N LEU A 204 16.73 -2.50 0.72
CA LEU A 204 16.95 -2.75 2.14
C LEU A 204 16.87 -1.47 3.00
N ILE A 205 16.18 -1.57 4.13
CA ILE A 205 16.17 -0.56 5.20
C ILE A 205 17.30 -0.89 6.19
N ALA A 206 18.19 0.07 6.42
CA ALA A 206 19.34 -0.07 7.31
C ALA A 206 19.25 0.95 8.44
N VAL A 207 19.32 0.45 9.67
CA VAL A 207 19.28 1.25 10.90
C VAL A 207 20.57 1.01 11.68
N ASN A 208 21.15 2.07 12.26
CA ASN A 208 22.36 1.98 13.08
C ASN A 208 23.53 1.26 12.39
N PHE A 209 23.71 1.48 11.09
CA PHE A 209 24.70 0.78 10.26
C PHE A 209 25.72 1.75 9.65
N GLY A 210 26.20 2.70 10.46
CA GLY A 210 27.18 3.71 10.04
C GLY A 210 26.70 4.51 8.82
N ASP A 211 27.56 4.62 7.82
CA ASP A 211 27.31 5.37 6.57
C ASP A 211 26.21 4.75 5.69
N GLU A 212 25.84 3.49 5.91
CA GLU A 212 24.74 2.83 5.21
C GLU A 212 23.38 3.08 5.86
N THR A 213 23.32 3.78 7.00
CA THR A 213 22.06 4.08 7.70
C THR A 213 21.18 4.97 6.84
N ASN A 214 20.01 4.47 6.45
CA ASN A 214 19.02 5.22 5.65
C ASN A 214 17.73 5.51 6.43
N CYS A 215 17.49 4.84 7.56
CA CYS A 215 16.29 5.01 8.37
C CYS A 215 16.60 5.62 9.73
N ARG A 216 15.76 6.58 10.11
CA ARG A 216 15.78 7.33 11.37
C ARG A 216 14.62 6.86 12.26
N ASN A 217 14.87 6.79 13.56
CA ASN A 217 13.86 6.55 14.60
C ASN A 217 12.99 5.28 14.38
N LEU A 218 13.59 4.17 13.97
CA LEU A 218 12.85 2.91 13.84
C LEU A 218 12.49 2.34 15.22
N ARG A 219 11.20 2.18 15.48
CA ARG A 219 10.64 1.56 16.68
C ARG A 219 9.93 0.27 16.32
N PHE A 220 10.12 -0.75 17.16
CA PHE A 220 9.37 -2.00 17.07
C PHE A 220 8.38 -2.14 18.23
N GLN A 221 7.24 -2.76 17.96
CA GLN A 221 6.26 -3.15 18.95
C GLN A 221 5.76 -4.56 18.66
N THR A 222 5.69 -5.38 19.71
CA THR A 222 5.21 -6.76 19.64
C THR A 222 3.93 -6.90 20.46
N ASP A 223 2.90 -7.48 19.85
CA ASP A 223 1.62 -7.77 20.49
C ASP A 223 1.50 -9.27 20.75
N GLY A 224 1.92 -9.69 21.94
CA GLY A 224 1.77 -11.06 22.40
C GLY A 224 0.33 -11.48 22.69
N THR A 225 -0.70 -10.67 22.42
CA THR A 225 -2.12 -10.98 22.61
C THR A 225 -2.86 -11.29 21.31
N ALA A 226 -2.22 -11.06 20.16
CA ALA A 226 -2.77 -11.32 18.83
C ALA A 226 -3.30 -12.77 18.69
N PRO A 227 -4.39 -12.97 17.91
CA PRO A 227 -5.02 -14.26 17.75
C PRO A 227 -4.12 -15.22 16.95
N THR A 228 -3.97 -16.43 17.46
CA THR A 228 -3.23 -17.53 16.81
C THR A 228 -4.15 -18.63 16.30
N VAL A 229 -5.41 -18.63 16.72
CA VAL A 229 -6.44 -19.58 16.28
C VAL A 229 -7.72 -18.82 15.95
N ALA A 230 -8.37 -19.16 14.83
CA ALA A 230 -9.68 -18.64 14.46
C ALA A 230 -10.73 -19.74 14.45
N GLN A 231 -11.94 -19.43 14.92
CA GLN A 231 -13.05 -20.38 14.95
C GLN A 231 -14.29 -19.79 14.29
N VAL A 232 -14.98 -20.63 13.54
CA VAL A 232 -16.23 -20.32 12.88
C VAL A 232 -17.24 -21.38 13.25
N THR A 233 -18.37 -20.95 13.82
CA THR A 233 -19.50 -21.83 14.09
C THR A 233 -20.61 -21.52 13.10
N TYR A 234 -21.10 -22.55 12.42
CA TYR A 234 -22.21 -22.45 11.48
C TYR A 234 -23.21 -23.58 11.72
N PHE A 235 -24.40 -23.43 11.14
CA PHE A 235 -25.44 -24.45 11.22
C PHE A 235 -25.39 -25.28 9.94
N ASP A 236 -25.12 -26.57 10.07
CA ASP A 236 -25.23 -27.51 8.97
C ASP A 236 -26.72 -27.85 8.76
N ALA A 237 -27.27 -27.41 7.63
CA ALA A 237 -28.67 -27.61 7.31
C ALA A 237 -29.00 -29.07 6.94
N MET A 238 -28.01 -29.86 6.53
CA MET A 238 -28.18 -31.28 6.19
C MET A 238 -28.20 -32.15 7.46
N GLU A 239 -27.28 -31.90 8.38
CA GLU A 239 -27.21 -32.64 9.65
C GLU A 239 -28.12 -32.07 10.75
N GLY A 240 -28.55 -30.81 10.61
CA GLY A 240 -29.38 -30.11 11.60
C GLY A 240 -28.63 -29.76 12.89
N THR A 241 -27.30 -29.70 12.85
CA THR A 241 -26.43 -29.47 14.01
C THR A 241 -25.55 -28.23 13.82
N ALA A 242 -25.07 -27.68 14.94
CA ALA A 242 -24.06 -26.62 14.90
C ALA A 242 -22.67 -27.26 14.74
N VAL A 243 -21.97 -26.92 13.66
CA VAL A 243 -20.60 -27.36 13.37
C VAL A 243 -19.64 -26.21 13.67
N THR A 244 -18.49 -26.52 14.28
CA THR A 244 -17.44 -25.53 14.56
C THR A 244 -16.15 -25.92 13.88
N ASP A 245 -15.76 -25.13 12.88
CA ASP A 245 -14.48 -25.27 12.20
C ASP A 245 -13.44 -24.35 12.84
N THR A 246 -12.20 -24.83 12.86
CA THR A 246 -11.07 -24.13 13.45
C THR A 246 -9.94 -24.02 12.43
N ALA A 247 -9.39 -22.82 12.26
CA ALA A 247 -8.16 -22.58 11.53
C ALA A 247 -7.03 -22.24 12.51
N GLU A 248 -5.89 -22.90 12.34
CA GLU A 248 -4.66 -22.66 13.10
C GLU A 248 -3.56 -22.03 12.24
N SER A 249 -3.80 -21.92 10.93
CA SER A 249 -2.90 -21.28 9.98
C SER A 249 -3.64 -20.23 9.16
N SER A 250 -2.92 -19.16 8.84
CA SER A 250 -3.37 -18.12 7.93
C SER A 250 -3.25 -18.55 6.46
N GLY A 251 -2.38 -19.52 6.16
CA GLY A 251 -1.99 -19.87 4.80
C GLY A 251 -0.97 -18.91 4.16
N LEU A 252 -0.45 -17.95 4.93
CA LEU A 252 0.69 -17.11 4.53
C LEU A 252 1.99 -17.72 5.05
N ASP A 253 3.07 -17.51 4.30
CA ASP A 253 4.41 -17.87 4.76
C ASP A 253 4.82 -17.05 5.99
N ASP A 254 5.50 -17.70 6.93
CA ASP A 254 6.08 -17.02 8.08
C ASP A 254 7.31 -16.22 7.64
N LEU A 255 7.31 -14.92 7.90
CA LEU A 255 8.43 -14.03 7.61
C LEU A 255 9.59 -14.18 8.62
N GLY A 256 9.65 -15.27 9.39
CA GLY A 256 10.61 -15.49 10.46
C GLY A 256 10.52 -16.89 11.03
N THR A 257 11.47 -17.29 11.87
CA THR A 257 11.56 -18.65 12.41
C THR A 257 10.70 -18.90 13.66
N GLN A 258 10.18 -17.83 14.27
CA GLN A 258 9.45 -17.89 15.53
C GLN A 258 8.06 -17.24 15.40
N PRO A 259 7.04 -17.97 14.88
CA PRO A 259 5.67 -17.49 14.91
C PRO A 259 5.13 -17.45 16.34
N LEU A 260 4.12 -16.60 16.58
CA LEU A 260 3.56 -16.39 17.92
C LEU A 260 2.98 -17.67 18.54
N SER A 261 2.40 -18.55 17.72
CA SER A 261 1.85 -19.84 18.15
C SER A 261 2.92 -20.73 18.79
N SER A 262 4.10 -20.82 18.18
CA SER A 262 5.27 -21.56 18.68
C SER A 262 5.82 -20.96 19.97
N LEU A 263 5.91 -19.62 20.06
CA LEU A 263 6.37 -18.93 21.27
C LEU A 263 5.43 -19.17 22.46
N ARG A 264 4.11 -19.13 22.24
CA ARG A 264 3.12 -19.48 23.27
C ARG A 264 3.25 -20.93 23.71
N GLY A 265 3.42 -21.84 22.75
CA GLY A 265 3.61 -23.27 23.02
C GLY A 265 4.83 -23.56 23.89
N ALA A 266 5.95 -22.87 23.64
CA ALA A 266 7.19 -23.03 24.40
C ALA A 266 7.06 -22.73 25.91
N VAL A 267 6.09 -21.90 26.31
CA VAL A 267 5.81 -21.54 27.71
C VAL A 267 4.47 -22.10 28.21
N ALA A 268 3.87 -23.06 27.48
CA ALA A 268 2.55 -23.63 27.75
C ALA A 268 1.43 -22.57 27.92
N MET A 269 1.57 -21.42 27.27
CA MET A 269 0.53 -20.38 27.23
C MET A 269 -0.60 -20.83 26.29
N PRO A 270 -1.88 -20.72 26.68
CA PRO A 270 -2.99 -21.01 25.79
C PRO A 270 -2.94 -20.18 24.50
N GLN A 271 -3.35 -20.80 23.39
CA GLN A 271 -3.47 -20.13 22.10
C GLN A 271 -4.61 -19.10 22.15
N SER A 272 -4.35 -17.90 21.62
CA SER A 272 -5.34 -16.82 21.58
C SER A 272 -6.34 -17.10 20.48
N ARG A 273 -7.62 -17.19 20.85
CA ARG A 273 -8.69 -17.65 19.97
C ARG A 273 -9.64 -16.52 19.61
N ARG A 274 -9.94 -16.37 18.33
CA ARG A 274 -10.92 -15.41 17.81
C ARG A 274 -12.09 -16.11 17.13
N ILE A 275 -13.30 -15.77 17.55
CA ILE A 275 -14.54 -16.37 17.03
C ILE A 275 -15.17 -15.41 16.02
N ALA A 276 -15.56 -15.93 14.85
CA ALA A 276 -16.33 -15.19 13.85
C ALA A 276 -17.73 -14.84 14.37
N ARG A 277 -18.24 -13.67 14.01
CA ARG A 277 -19.60 -13.23 14.36
C ARG A 277 -20.40 -12.91 13.10
N GLY A 278 -21.66 -13.32 13.05
CA GLY A 278 -22.66 -12.75 12.14
C GLY A 278 -22.62 -13.24 10.68
N HIS A 279 -21.98 -14.37 10.38
CA HIS A 279 -22.01 -14.94 9.03
C HIS A 279 -22.57 -16.37 9.05
N GLY A 280 -23.51 -16.64 8.14
CA GLY A 280 -23.93 -18.00 7.82
C GLY A 280 -23.00 -18.57 6.75
N PHE A 281 -22.63 -19.83 6.92
CA PHE A 281 -21.80 -20.57 5.97
C PHE A 281 -22.58 -21.78 5.48
N HIS A 282 -22.41 -22.11 4.21
CA HIS A 282 -23.12 -23.23 3.57
C HIS A 282 -22.29 -24.51 3.52
N SER A 283 -20.97 -24.42 3.69
CA SER A 283 -20.08 -25.57 3.75
C SER A 283 -18.92 -25.31 4.71
N GLY A 284 -18.33 -26.40 5.23
CA GLY A 284 -17.14 -26.32 6.08
C GLY A 284 -15.91 -25.77 5.36
N ALA A 285 -15.80 -25.98 4.04
CA ALA A 285 -14.74 -25.37 3.24
C ALA A 285 -14.82 -23.84 3.30
N GLN A 286 -16.02 -23.26 3.13
CA GLN A 286 -16.21 -21.81 3.23
C GLN A 286 -15.94 -21.27 4.65
N ALA A 287 -16.35 -22.01 5.68
CA ALA A 287 -16.12 -21.64 7.08
C ALA A 287 -14.62 -21.65 7.42
N SER A 288 -13.90 -22.69 7.01
CA SER A 288 -12.44 -22.82 7.20
C SER A 288 -11.68 -21.72 6.47
N GLU A 289 -12.03 -21.42 5.21
CA GLU A 289 -11.40 -20.34 4.44
C GLU A 289 -11.63 -18.95 5.05
N TYR A 290 -12.83 -18.71 5.60
CA TYR A 290 -13.11 -17.48 6.33
C TYR A 290 -12.28 -17.39 7.63
N ALA A 291 -12.12 -18.50 8.35
CA ALA A 291 -11.28 -18.58 9.55
C ALA A 291 -9.80 -18.32 9.23
N ALA A 292 -9.26 -18.92 8.17
CA ALA A 292 -7.92 -18.65 7.68
C ALA A 292 -7.76 -17.17 7.28
N GLY A 293 -8.75 -16.60 6.61
CA GLY A 293 -8.81 -15.17 6.30
C GLY A 293 -8.75 -14.28 7.54
N MET A 294 -9.43 -14.67 8.64
CA MET A 294 -9.33 -13.95 9.92
C MET A 294 -7.91 -13.97 10.47
N LEU A 295 -7.19 -15.09 10.38
CA LEU A 295 -5.79 -15.15 10.79
C LEU A 295 -4.89 -14.32 9.86
N ARG A 296 -5.12 -14.29 8.54
CA ARG A 296 -4.35 -13.43 7.61
C ARG A 296 -4.43 -11.96 7.95
N ARG A 297 -5.59 -11.48 8.41
CA ARG A 297 -5.76 -10.06 8.78
C ARG A 297 -5.20 -9.70 10.15
N ASN A 298 -5.18 -10.66 11.09
CA ASN A 298 -4.91 -10.39 12.50
C ASN A 298 -3.67 -11.10 13.05
N GLY A 299 -2.98 -11.90 12.23
CA GLY A 299 -1.77 -12.64 12.58
C GLY A 299 -0.50 -11.80 12.52
N TRP A 300 -0.60 -10.54 12.10
CA TRP A 300 0.47 -9.56 12.16
C TRP A 300 0.64 -9.07 13.61
N TRP A 301 1.66 -9.58 14.30
CA TRP A 301 1.86 -9.31 15.73
C TRP A 301 3.16 -8.57 16.04
N VAL A 302 4.01 -8.36 15.04
CA VAL A 302 5.18 -7.48 15.12
C VAL A 302 4.95 -6.30 14.20
N THR A 303 5.13 -5.10 14.73
CA THR A 303 4.99 -3.84 14.01
C THR A 303 6.29 -3.05 14.10
N GLY A 304 6.67 -2.38 13.01
CA GLY A 304 7.84 -1.51 12.95
C GLY A 304 7.45 -0.17 12.34
N ALA A 305 7.77 0.95 13.00
CA ALA A 305 7.46 2.28 12.49
C ALA A 305 8.69 3.18 12.54
N GLY A 306 8.94 3.94 11.48
CA GLY A 306 10.11 4.81 11.38
C GLY A 306 10.01 5.82 10.25
N THR A 307 11.08 6.59 10.07
CA THR A 307 11.20 7.57 8.99
C THR A 307 12.42 7.27 8.14
N LEU A 308 12.19 6.97 6.87
CA LEU A 308 13.23 6.69 5.88
C LEU A 308 13.62 8.00 5.17
N ASP A 309 14.93 8.22 5.04
CA ASP A 309 15.47 9.32 4.24
C ASP A 309 15.52 8.88 2.78
N GLY A 310 14.65 9.45 1.95
CA GLY A 310 14.52 9.12 0.54
C GLY A 310 15.76 9.44 -0.28
N LEU A 311 16.60 10.39 0.13
CA LEU A 311 17.85 10.70 -0.59
C LEU A 311 18.92 9.65 -0.32
N LEU A 312 18.98 9.11 0.90
CA LEU A 312 19.89 8.00 1.24
C LEU A 312 19.36 6.66 0.73
N TYR A 313 18.05 6.47 0.78
CA TYR A 313 17.40 5.27 0.26
C TYR A 313 17.44 5.22 -1.26
N GLY A 314 17.24 6.34 -1.96
CA GLY A 314 17.42 6.45 -3.41
C GLY A 314 16.41 5.67 -4.26
N ALA A 315 15.24 5.35 -3.71
CA ALA A 315 14.11 4.71 -4.37
C ALA A 315 12.79 5.11 -3.66
N VAL A 316 11.62 4.76 -4.19
CA VAL A 316 10.34 4.92 -3.47
C VAL A 316 10.02 3.64 -2.71
N LEU A 317 9.83 3.73 -1.39
CA LEU A 317 9.32 2.61 -0.60
C LEU A 317 7.81 2.47 -0.85
N ARG A 318 7.34 1.32 -1.33
CA ARG A 318 5.93 1.05 -1.60
C ARG A 318 5.26 0.27 -0.49
N SER A 319 3.99 0.58 -0.27
CA SER A 319 3.07 -0.29 0.47
C SER A 319 2.82 -1.61 -0.28
N ARG A 320 2.29 -2.62 0.43
CA ARG A 320 1.85 -3.92 -0.13
C ARG A 320 2.98 -4.77 -0.74
N LYS A 321 4.21 -4.43 -0.41
CA LYS A 321 5.42 -5.15 -0.83
C LYS A 321 6.28 -5.49 0.37
N THR A 322 7.15 -6.46 0.21
CA THR A 322 8.12 -6.83 1.24
C THR A 322 9.34 -5.90 1.23
N VAL A 323 9.96 -5.73 2.39
CA VAL A 323 11.22 -4.99 2.56
C VAL A 323 12.07 -5.66 3.61
N THR A 324 13.37 -5.79 3.35
CA THR A 324 14.31 -6.32 4.33
C THR A 324 14.75 -5.21 5.28
N VAL A 325 14.85 -5.51 6.58
CA VAL A 325 15.36 -4.60 7.61
C VAL A 325 16.64 -5.18 8.22
N LYS A 326 17.71 -4.37 8.28
CA LYS A 326 18.96 -4.71 8.98
C LYS A 326 19.35 -3.69 10.05
N GLY A 327 20.12 -4.17 11.03
CA GLY A 327 20.70 -3.37 12.12
C GLY A 327 19.78 -3.14 13.33
N ALA A 328 18.66 -3.87 13.40
CA ALA A 328 17.70 -3.86 14.51
C ALA A 328 17.91 -4.99 15.53
N GLY A 329 18.92 -5.85 15.33
CA GLY A 329 19.24 -7.00 16.18
C GLY A 329 18.58 -8.30 15.70
N ARG A 330 19.05 -9.44 16.24
CA ARG A 330 18.75 -10.77 15.65
C ARG A 330 17.25 -11.09 15.51
N ASN A 331 16.45 -10.71 16.50
CA ASN A 331 15.00 -10.99 16.51
C ASN A 331 14.21 -10.07 15.58
N TYR A 332 14.70 -8.85 15.32
CA TYR A 332 14.00 -7.83 14.55
C TYR A 332 14.57 -7.64 13.14
N ASN A 333 15.76 -8.15 12.84
CA ASN A 333 16.26 -8.21 11.46
C ASN A 333 15.44 -9.22 10.64
N GLY A 334 15.31 -8.95 9.34
CA GLY A 334 14.68 -9.85 8.37
C GLY A 334 13.65 -9.14 7.51
N VAL A 335 12.81 -9.93 6.82
CA VAL A 335 11.79 -9.40 5.90
C VAL A 335 10.54 -8.94 6.66
N TYR A 336 10.02 -7.79 6.27
CA TYR A 336 8.76 -7.24 6.72
C TYR A 336 7.85 -6.96 5.53
N TYR A 337 6.55 -6.90 5.78
CA TYR A 337 5.57 -6.42 4.81
C TYR A 337 5.25 -4.95 5.08
N VAL A 338 5.28 -4.11 4.05
CA VAL A 338 5.02 -2.67 4.19
C VAL A 338 3.51 -2.43 4.19
N ARG A 339 2.97 -2.01 5.34
CA ARG A 339 1.54 -1.75 5.49
C ARG A 339 1.15 -0.36 5.02
N LYS A 340 1.92 0.65 5.41
CA LYS A 340 1.63 2.05 5.15
C LYS A 340 2.90 2.82 4.83
N VAL A 341 2.83 3.73 3.87
CA VAL A 341 3.87 4.71 3.60
C VAL A 341 3.23 6.08 3.39
N GLN A 342 3.71 7.07 4.13
CA GLN A 342 3.43 8.48 3.90
C GLN A 342 4.69 9.13 3.38
N HIS A 343 4.63 9.52 2.11
CA HIS A 343 5.67 10.23 1.40
C HIS A 343 5.49 11.72 1.63
N ARG A 344 6.55 12.41 2.06
CA ARG A 344 6.59 13.86 2.14
C ARG A 344 7.76 14.36 1.31
N LEU A 345 7.43 14.92 0.16
CA LEU A 345 8.38 15.50 -0.78
C LEU A 345 8.37 17.01 -0.61
N THR A 346 9.56 17.59 -0.47
CA THR A 346 9.78 19.04 -0.57
C THR A 346 10.84 19.29 -1.64
N MET A 347 11.14 20.56 -1.91
CA MET A 347 12.22 20.94 -2.83
C MET A 347 13.61 20.42 -2.44
N ARG A 348 13.81 20.03 -1.18
CA ARG A 348 15.14 19.67 -0.65
C ARG A 348 15.18 18.32 0.06
N THR A 349 14.04 17.84 0.54
CA THR A 349 13.95 16.63 1.34
C THR A 349 12.91 15.69 0.78
N TYR A 350 13.17 14.41 0.96
CA TYR A 350 12.19 13.37 0.76
C TYR A 350 12.20 12.49 2.00
N ASP A 351 11.14 12.59 2.79
CA ASP A 351 10.96 11.78 3.99
C ASP A 351 9.81 10.79 3.74
N MET A 352 10.02 9.52 4.07
CA MET A 352 8.98 8.50 4.00
C MET A 352 8.73 7.95 5.39
N GLN A 353 7.59 8.28 5.98
CA GLN A 353 7.13 7.66 7.22
C GLN A 353 6.46 6.34 6.88
N PHE A 354 6.83 5.26 7.53
CA PHE A 354 6.33 3.94 7.16
C PHE A 354 5.89 3.13 8.37
N GLU A 355 4.97 2.20 8.13
CA GLU A 355 4.57 1.14 9.05
C GLU A 355 4.81 -0.22 8.38
N LEU A 356 5.57 -1.06 9.08
CA LEU A 356 5.91 -2.43 8.71
C LEU A 356 5.15 -3.40 9.60
N VAL A 357 4.77 -4.54 9.05
CA VAL A 357 4.15 -5.63 9.78
C VAL A 357 4.87 -6.95 9.51
N ARG A 358 4.87 -7.84 10.50
CA ARG A 358 5.49 -9.17 10.41
C ARG A 358 4.76 -10.17 11.30
N ASN A 359 4.67 -11.42 10.84
CA ASN A 359 3.94 -12.54 11.47
C ASN A 359 4.84 -13.49 12.27
N ALA A 360 6.16 -13.29 12.28
CA ALA A 360 7.10 -14.10 13.05
C ALA A 360 8.36 -13.29 13.43
N LEU A 361 9.02 -13.66 14.53
CA LEU A 361 10.32 -13.14 14.92
C LEU A 361 11.47 -14.00 14.37
N GLY A 362 12.67 -13.41 14.39
CA GLY A 362 13.89 -14.10 13.99
C GLY A 362 14.09 -14.16 12.48
N GLN A 363 15.32 -14.41 12.07
CA GLN A 363 15.70 -14.48 10.64
C GLN A 363 15.45 -15.87 10.07
N LEU A 364 15.09 -15.94 8.80
CA LEU A 364 14.93 -17.18 8.02
C LEU A 364 16.27 -17.72 7.51
N GLY A 365 17.29 -16.86 7.40
CA GLY A 365 18.60 -17.17 6.82
C GLY A 365 18.65 -17.04 5.29
N SER A 366 17.50 -16.90 4.63
CA SER A 366 17.39 -16.63 3.19
C SER A 366 17.37 -15.14 2.86
N GLU A 367 17.41 -14.26 3.86
CA GLU A 367 17.36 -12.82 3.65
C GLU A 367 18.65 -12.28 3.02
N ASN A 368 18.50 -11.42 2.02
CA ASN A 368 19.62 -10.66 1.47
C ASN A 368 19.86 -9.38 2.29
N PHE A 369 20.98 -9.33 3.01
CA PHE A 369 21.43 -8.16 3.77
C PHE A 369 22.55 -7.37 3.07
N GLU A 370 23.02 -7.86 1.92
CA GLU A 370 23.90 -7.11 1.04
C GLU A 370 23.03 -6.08 0.33
N GLY A 371 22.89 -4.92 0.96
CA GLY A 371 22.34 -3.75 0.27
C GLY A 371 23.25 -3.45 -0.93
N GLU A 372 22.68 -3.01 -2.04
CA GLU A 372 23.45 -2.34 -3.08
C GLU A 372 24.14 -1.12 -2.44
N SER A 373 25.37 -1.34 -1.95
CA SER A 373 26.23 -0.32 -1.41
C SER A 373 26.67 0.56 -2.56
N SER A 374 26.69 1.87 -2.34
CA SER A 374 27.06 2.88 -3.34
C SER A 374 28.56 2.90 -3.66
N SER A 375 29.28 1.78 -3.54
CA SER A 375 30.71 1.70 -3.83
C SER A 375 31.13 0.30 -4.27
N ALA A 376 30.77 -0.06 -5.50
CA ALA A 376 31.54 -1.04 -6.26
C ALA A 376 31.40 -0.76 -7.75
N THR A 377 32.51 -0.41 -8.38
CA THR A 377 32.67 -0.42 -9.83
C THR A 377 32.50 -1.86 -10.30
N SER A 378 31.31 -2.22 -10.79
CA SER A 378 31.12 -3.43 -11.57
C SER A 378 30.14 -3.16 -12.73
N SER A 379 30.50 -3.75 -13.88
CA SER A 379 29.79 -3.75 -15.16
C SER A 379 28.27 -3.98 -15.04
N PRO A 380 27.46 -3.56 -16.03
CA PRO A 380 26.02 -3.50 -15.89
C PRO A 380 25.43 -4.91 -15.80
N ALA A 381 25.19 -5.39 -14.60
CA ALA A 381 24.24 -6.46 -14.36
C ALA A 381 22.84 -5.83 -14.33
N MET A 382 22.01 -6.16 -15.33
CA MET A 382 20.57 -5.99 -15.23
C MET A 382 20.09 -6.74 -13.99
N GLY A 383 19.81 -6.00 -12.92
CA GLY A 383 19.39 -6.54 -11.65
C GLY A 383 18.77 -5.49 -10.73
N GLY A 384 18.20 -4.43 -11.30
CA GLY A 384 17.21 -3.66 -10.55
C GLY A 384 16.05 -4.62 -10.28
N GLY A 385 15.65 -4.77 -9.02
CA GLY A 385 14.48 -5.55 -8.65
C GLY A 385 13.34 -5.17 -9.57
N ILE A 386 12.95 -6.11 -10.44
CA ILE A 386 11.89 -5.87 -11.41
C ILE A 386 10.65 -5.56 -10.60
N ASP A 387 10.10 -4.37 -10.79
CA ASP A 387 8.80 -4.02 -10.24
C ASP A 387 7.79 -5.05 -10.75
N THR A 388 7.36 -5.93 -9.86
CA THR A 388 6.37 -7.00 -10.15
C THR A 388 4.99 -6.43 -10.47
N ASP A 389 4.76 -5.16 -10.11
CA ASP A 389 3.54 -4.41 -10.36
C ASP A 389 3.88 -3.08 -11.06
N PRO A 390 4.31 -3.10 -12.34
CA PRO A 390 4.65 -1.88 -13.04
C PRO A 390 3.43 -0.95 -13.09
N ILE A 391 3.63 0.29 -12.65
CA ILE A 391 2.60 1.33 -12.75
C ILE A 391 2.50 1.72 -14.23
N GLU A 392 1.60 1.08 -14.96
CA GLU A 392 1.23 1.50 -16.30
C GLU A 392 0.42 2.79 -16.21
N VAL A 393 1.11 3.92 -16.36
CA VAL A 393 0.48 5.24 -16.52
C VAL A 393 0.01 5.35 -17.96
N ALA A 394 -1.31 5.35 -18.19
CA ALA A 394 -1.88 5.60 -19.51
C ALA A 394 -1.34 6.92 -20.11
N ALA A 395 -0.94 6.92 -21.38
CA ALA A 395 -0.41 8.08 -22.07
C ALA A 395 -1.50 9.16 -22.24
N ASP A 396 -1.27 10.33 -21.65
CA ASP A 396 -1.92 11.64 -21.83
C ASP A 396 -3.45 11.71 -22.00
N GLY A 397 -4.08 12.55 -21.15
CA GLY A 397 -5.47 12.94 -21.30
C GLY A 397 -6.08 13.46 -19.99
N PRO A 398 -7.02 14.42 -20.04
CA PRO A 398 -7.71 14.94 -18.85
C PRO A 398 -8.65 13.92 -18.19
N ARG A 399 -8.80 12.75 -18.81
CA ARG A 399 -9.73 11.70 -18.44
C ARG A 399 -9.06 10.36 -18.71
N VAL A 400 -8.72 9.60 -17.67
CA VAL A 400 -8.97 8.16 -17.75
C VAL A 400 -10.39 7.98 -17.19
N LEU A 401 -11.34 8.65 -17.83
CA LEU A 401 -12.65 8.05 -17.88
C LEU A 401 -12.46 6.84 -18.80
N PRO A 402 -12.80 5.63 -18.34
CA PRO A 402 -13.10 4.55 -19.28
C PRO A 402 -14.05 5.06 -20.37
N ALA A 403 -13.92 4.48 -21.59
CA ALA A 403 -14.61 4.96 -22.79
C ALA A 403 -16.14 5.07 -22.65
#